data_AF-A0A524QL79-F1
#
_entry.id   AF-A0A524QL79-F1
#
_cell.length_a   1.000
_cell.length_b   1.000
_cell.length_c   1.000
_cell.angle_alpha   90.00
_cell.angle_beta   90.00
_cell.angle_gamma   90.00
#
_symmetry.space_group_name_H-M   'P 1'
#
loop_
_entity.id
_entity.type
_entity.pdbx_description
1 polymer ?
#
loop_
_entity_poly.entity_id
_entity_poly.type
_entity_poly.pdbx_seq_one_letter_code
_entity_poly.pdbx_strand_id
1 'polypeptide(L)'
;MYSEDDIDSAVAAGAISSESAVALRRHVATLRATPSADEENFRLLSGFNDIFVVLASGLLFVALGWLGAAVHPSVGALLVACASWVLSEFFVRRRRMALPAIVLLVCFAGSIFFITMLEFPKDSSTVAVASIIAAIAAWLHWLRFRVPITVAVGVMAATAAAVALLLTFAPEAKAWLSTIIFLAGL
;
A
#
# COMPACT_ATOMS: atom_id res chain seq x y z
N MET A 1 3.69 -26.68 31.36
CA MET A 1 2.90 -25.66 32.09
C MET A 1 2.22 -26.40 33.23
N TYR A 2 2.32 -25.92 34.47
CA TYR A 2 1.60 -26.54 35.59
C TYR A 2 0.10 -26.24 35.46
N SER A 3 -0.73 -27.24 35.72
CA SER A 3 -2.19 -27.14 35.74
C SER A 3 -2.69 -26.55 37.06
N GLU A 4 -3.95 -26.14 37.12
CA GLU A 4 -4.57 -25.74 38.40
C GLU A 4 -4.54 -26.87 39.43
N ASP A 5 -4.71 -28.12 38.97
CA ASP A 5 -4.64 -29.31 39.82
C ASP A 5 -3.24 -29.51 40.42
N ASP A 6 -2.17 -29.18 39.67
CA ASP A 6 -0.79 -29.22 40.20
C ASP A 6 -0.56 -28.17 41.29
N ILE A 7 -1.18 -26.99 41.15
CA ILE A 7 -1.09 -25.90 42.14
C ILE A 7 -1.85 -26.28 43.42
N ASP A 8 -3.06 -26.85 43.29
CA ASP A 8 -3.84 -27.30 44.44
C ASP A 8 -3.18 -28.48 45.17
N SER A 9 -2.59 -29.41 44.40
CA SER A 9 -1.78 -30.50 44.96
C SER A 9 -0.56 -29.98 45.74
N ALA A 10 0.12 -28.95 45.24
CA ALA A 10 1.26 -28.32 45.91
C ALA A 10 0.86 -27.59 47.21
N VAL A 11 -0.34 -27.01 47.27
CA VAL A 11 -0.90 -26.44 48.50
C VAL A 11 -1.25 -27.54 49.50
N ALA A 12 -1.90 -28.61 49.05
CA ALA A 12 -2.26 -29.76 49.90
C ALA A 12 -1.04 -30.48 50.48
N ALA A 13 0.05 -30.56 49.71
CA ALA A 13 1.34 -31.10 50.15
C ALA A 13 2.14 -30.15 51.05
N GLY A 14 1.66 -28.91 51.28
CA GLY A 14 2.35 -27.89 52.07
C GLY A 14 3.62 -27.33 51.41
N ALA A 15 3.84 -27.62 50.12
CA ALA A 15 5.00 -27.14 49.37
C ALA A 15 4.91 -25.62 49.09
N ILE A 16 3.70 -25.08 48.99
CA ILE A 16 3.42 -23.64 48.88
C ILE A 16 2.23 -23.25 49.76
N SER A 17 2.20 -22.00 50.23
CA SER A 17 1.05 -21.48 50.98
C SER A 17 -0.14 -21.19 50.06
N SER A 18 -1.35 -21.27 50.61
CA SER A 18 -2.59 -20.91 49.90
C SER A 18 -2.57 -19.44 49.41
N GLU A 19 -1.99 -18.54 50.19
CA GLU A 19 -1.82 -17.14 49.82
C GLU A 19 -0.86 -16.97 48.62
N SER A 20 0.24 -17.72 48.60
CA SER A 20 1.18 -17.73 47.47
C SER A 20 0.55 -18.29 46.19
N ALA A 21 -0.29 -19.32 46.31
CA ALA A 21 -1.04 -19.87 45.17
C ALA A 21 -2.01 -18.85 44.57
N VAL A 22 -2.73 -18.10 45.43
CA VAL A 22 -3.62 -17.01 44.97
C VAL A 22 -2.83 -15.87 44.32
N ALA A 23 -1.69 -15.49 44.90
CA ALA A 23 -0.82 -14.46 44.32
C ALA A 23 -0.27 -14.88 42.94
N LEU A 24 0.13 -16.15 42.80
CA LEU A 24 0.61 -16.74 41.54
C LEU A 24 -0.51 -16.75 40.49
N ARG A 25 -1.71 -17.20 40.83
CA ARG A 25 -2.89 -17.17 39.95
C ARG A 25 -3.19 -15.76 39.46
N ARG A 26 -3.14 -14.77 40.37
CA ARG A 26 -3.33 -13.36 40.02
C ARG A 26 -2.25 -12.88 39.06
N HIS A 27 -0.98 -13.18 39.33
CA HIS A 27 0.14 -12.80 38.47
C HIS A 27 0.04 -13.42 37.05
N VAL A 28 -0.29 -14.71 36.97
CA VAL A 28 -0.47 -15.41 35.69
C VAL A 28 -1.68 -14.86 34.92
N ALA A 29 -2.77 -14.51 35.62
CA ALA A 29 -3.90 -13.83 35.01
C ALA A 29 -3.50 -12.46 34.43
N THR A 30 -2.66 -11.68 35.12
CA THR A 30 -2.15 -10.40 34.61
C THR A 30 -1.21 -10.59 33.41
N LEU A 31 -0.34 -11.60 33.43
CA LEU A 31 0.53 -11.95 32.30
C LEU A 31 -0.28 -12.37 31.06
N ARG A 32 -1.37 -13.12 31.24
CA ARG A 32 -2.29 -13.49 30.16
C ARG A 32 -3.19 -12.33 29.71
N ALA A 33 -3.45 -11.37 30.59
CA ALA A 33 -4.16 -10.14 30.26
C ALA A 33 -3.23 -9.08 29.62
N THR A 34 -1.92 -9.27 29.70
CA THR A 34 -0.95 -8.48 28.94
C THR A 34 -1.04 -8.98 27.49
N PRO A 35 -1.16 -8.09 26.47
CA PRO A 35 -1.33 -8.53 25.09
C PRO A 35 -0.14 -9.39 24.71
N SER A 36 -0.37 -10.69 24.58
CA SER A 36 0.67 -11.66 24.22
C SER A 36 1.21 -11.33 22.84
N ALA A 37 2.49 -11.62 22.62
CA ALA A 37 3.20 -11.62 21.34
C ALA A 37 2.58 -12.52 20.23
N ASP A 38 1.33 -12.94 20.40
CA ASP A 38 0.51 -13.75 19.49
C ASP A 38 -0.25 -12.90 18.46
N GLU A 39 0.05 -11.59 18.36
CA GLU A 39 -0.39 -10.74 17.24
C GLU A 39 0.18 -11.22 15.88
N GLU A 40 1.23 -12.04 15.85
CA GLU A 40 1.79 -12.58 14.61
C GLU A 40 0.88 -13.64 13.96
N ASN A 41 0.21 -14.50 14.73
CA ASN A 41 -0.69 -15.52 14.16
C ASN A 41 -1.98 -14.93 13.57
N PHE A 42 -2.41 -13.76 14.04
CA PHE A 42 -3.55 -13.03 13.45
C PHE A 42 -3.19 -12.23 12.20
N ARG A 43 -1.91 -11.91 11.97
CA ARG A 43 -1.47 -11.26 10.72
C ARG A 43 -1.71 -12.13 9.49
N LEU A 44 -1.57 -13.45 9.60
CA LEU A 44 -1.85 -14.40 8.51
C LEU A 44 -3.35 -14.41 8.12
N LEU A 45 -4.27 -14.31 9.07
CA LEU A 45 -5.72 -14.18 8.79
C LEU A 45 -6.09 -12.80 8.24
N SER A 46 -5.44 -11.71 8.69
CA SER A 46 -5.68 -10.37 8.11
C SER A 46 -5.17 -10.26 6.67
N GLY A 47 -4.06 -10.93 6.34
CA GLY A 47 -3.47 -10.91 4.99
C GLY A 47 -4.36 -11.55 3.93
N PHE A 48 -5.18 -12.54 4.28
CA PHE A 48 -6.08 -13.18 3.32
C PHE A 48 -7.20 -12.24 2.86
N ASN A 49 -7.75 -11.43 3.78
CA ASN A 49 -8.73 -10.42 3.43
C ASN A 49 -8.14 -9.33 2.51
N ASP A 50 -6.90 -8.93 2.73
CA ASP A 50 -6.19 -7.98 1.86
C ASP A 50 -6.05 -8.50 0.43
N ILE A 51 -5.77 -9.80 0.26
CA ILE A 51 -5.69 -10.45 -1.06
C ILE A 51 -7.03 -10.39 -1.78
N PHE A 52 -8.14 -10.73 -1.11
CA PHE A 52 -9.46 -10.66 -1.73
C PHE A 52 -9.84 -9.24 -2.14
N VAL A 53 -9.54 -8.25 -1.30
CA VAL A 53 -9.79 -6.84 -1.63
C VAL A 53 -8.98 -6.42 -2.85
N VAL A 54 -7.72 -6.82 -2.95
CA VAL A 54 -6.88 -6.53 -4.12
C VAL A 54 -7.40 -7.23 -5.37
N LEU A 55 -7.79 -8.51 -5.30
CA LEU A 55 -8.37 -9.23 -6.43
C LEU A 55 -9.68 -8.60 -6.90
N ALA A 56 -10.58 -8.28 -5.98
CA ALA A 56 -11.84 -7.63 -6.29
C ALA A 56 -11.64 -6.24 -6.91
N SER A 57 -10.72 -5.45 -6.34
CA SER A 57 -10.35 -4.14 -6.89
C SER A 57 -9.71 -4.25 -8.27
N GLY A 58 -8.84 -5.24 -8.48
CA GLY A 58 -8.22 -5.53 -9.76
C GLY A 58 -9.25 -5.89 -10.85
N LEU A 59 -10.19 -6.79 -10.55
CA LEU A 59 -11.28 -7.12 -11.46
C LEU A 59 -12.14 -5.88 -11.78
N LEU A 60 -12.47 -5.08 -10.76
CA LEU A 60 -13.20 -3.84 -10.94
C LEU A 60 -12.45 -2.86 -11.87
N PHE A 61 -11.15 -2.67 -11.67
CA PHE A 61 -10.35 -1.76 -12.50
C PHE A 61 -10.22 -2.24 -13.94
N VAL A 62 -10.07 -3.56 -14.16
CA VAL A 62 -10.08 -4.13 -15.52
C VAL A 62 -11.44 -3.88 -16.18
N ALA A 63 -12.55 -4.11 -15.47
CA ALA A 63 -13.89 -3.88 -16.00
C ALA A 63 -14.15 -2.39 -16.32
N LEU A 64 -13.81 -1.49 -15.39
CA LEU A 64 -13.95 -0.04 -15.59
C LEU A 64 -13.05 0.48 -16.71
N GLY A 65 -11.80 0.01 -16.76
CA GLY A 65 -10.84 0.35 -17.81
C GLY A 65 -11.36 -0.08 -19.19
N TRP A 66 -11.84 -1.31 -19.32
CA TRP A 66 -12.42 -1.82 -20.57
C TRP A 66 -13.68 -1.06 -20.97
N LEU A 67 -14.62 -0.88 -20.05
CA LEU A 67 -15.90 -0.21 -20.30
C LEU A 67 -15.68 1.25 -20.70
N GLY A 68 -14.81 1.98 -19.98
CA GLY A 68 -14.49 3.36 -20.32
C GLY A 68 -13.72 3.48 -21.62
N ALA A 69 -12.76 2.58 -21.88
CA ALA A 69 -12.00 2.56 -23.13
C ALA A 69 -12.88 2.30 -24.36
N ALA A 70 -14.01 1.60 -24.20
CA ALA A 70 -15.00 1.44 -25.27
C ALA A 70 -15.65 2.77 -25.71
N VAL A 71 -15.66 3.79 -24.84
CA VAL A 71 -16.08 5.15 -25.18
C VAL A 71 -14.88 5.97 -25.64
N HIS A 72 -13.83 6.03 -24.82
CA HIS A 72 -12.56 6.67 -25.14
C HIS A 72 -11.46 6.09 -24.24
N PRO A 73 -10.23 5.81 -24.72
CA PRO A 73 -9.17 5.22 -23.91
C PRO A 73 -8.92 5.97 -22.58
N SER A 74 -8.91 7.31 -22.62
CA SER A 74 -8.69 8.14 -21.44
C SER A 74 -9.87 8.15 -20.46
N VAL A 75 -11.09 7.87 -20.92
CA VAL A 75 -12.25 7.68 -20.03
C VAL A 75 -12.05 6.41 -19.21
N GLY A 76 -11.51 5.35 -19.79
CA GLY A 76 -11.11 4.14 -19.06
C GLY A 76 -10.12 4.45 -17.93
N ALA A 77 -9.03 5.15 -18.26
CA ALA A 77 -8.04 5.54 -17.26
C ALA A 77 -8.62 6.50 -16.19
N LEU A 78 -9.49 7.44 -16.58
CA LEU A 78 -10.17 8.33 -15.64
C LEU A 78 -11.06 7.57 -14.66
N LEU A 79 -11.84 6.58 -15.14
CA LEU A 79 -12.68 5.76 -14.26
C LEU A 79 -11.84 4.97 -13.25
N VAL A 80 -10.69 4.42 -13.67
CA VAL A 80 -9.78 3.71 -12.77
C VAL A 80 -9.15 4.68 -11.75
N ALA A 81 -8.76 5.88 -12.16
CA ALA A 81 -8.26 6.91 -11.24
C ALA A 81 -9.32 7.32 -10.21
N CYS A 82 -10.56 7.56 -10.63
CA CYS A 82 -11.65 7.91 -9.71
C CYS A 82 -11.98 6.75 -8.76
N ALA A 83 -12.10 5.53 -9.28
CA ALA A 83 -12.42 4.36 -8.47
C ALA A 83 -11.31 4.07 -7.45
N SER A 84 -10.04 4.12 -7.85
CA SER A 84 -8.91 3.90 -6.92
C SER A 84 -8.88 4.94 -5.80
N TRP A 85 -9.16 6.22 -6.08
CA TRP A 85 -9.29 7.24 -5.02
C TRP A 85 -10.45 6.95 -4.06
N VAL A 86 -11.64 6.63 -4.59
CA VAL A 86 -12.83 6.33 -3.77
C VAL A 86 -12.59 5.09 -2.90
N LEU A 87 -12.01 4.03 -3.46
CA LEU A 87 -11.64 2.83 -2.71
C LEU A 87 -10.59 3.14 -1.65
N SER A 88 -9.64 4.04 -1.93
CA SER A 88 -8.64 4.48 -0.94
C SER A 88 -9.27 5.18 0.27
N GLU A 89 -10.33 5.98 0.08
CA GLU A 89 -11.07 6.58 1.20
C GLU A 89 -11.68 5.53 2.13
N PHE A 90 -12.04 4.35 1.62
CA PHE A 90 -12.55 3.26 2.44
C PHE A 90 -11.45 2.36 2.99
N PHE A 91 -10.65 1.73 2.12
CA PHE A 91 -9.69 0.70 2.49
C PHE A 91 -8.44 1.25 3.18
N VAL A 92 -7.95 2.41 2.74
CA VAL A 92 -6.76 3.04 3.33
C VAL A 92 -7.14 3.84 4.55
N ARG A 93 -8.09 4.77 4.42
CA ARG A 93 -8.36 5.74 5.49
C ARG A 93 -9.19 5.17 6.64
N ARG A 94 -10.23 4.38 6.34
CA ARG A 94 -11.10 3.81 7.37
C ARG A 94 -10.64 2.44 7.84
N ARG A 95 -10.26 1.55 6.93
CA ARG A 95 -9.86 0.17 7.25
C ARG A 95 -8.36 0.00 7.53
N ARG A 96 -7.51 0.97 7.18
CA ARG A 96 -6.05 0.97 7.42
C ARG A 96 -5.33 -0.28 6.87
N MET A 97 -5.78 -0.79 5.72
CA MET A 97 -5.17 -1.96 5.05
C MET A 97 -3.94 -1.55 4.25
N ALA A 98 -2.84 -2.28 4.40
CA ALA A 98 -1.55 -1.90 3.80
C ALA A 98 -1.41 -2.37 2.34
N LEU A 99 -1.73 -3.63 2.05
CA LEU A 99 -1.55 -4.19 0.70
C LEU A 99 -2.51 -3.56 -0.32
N PRO A 100 -3.82 -3.41 -0.04
CA PRO A 100 -4.72 -2.60 -0.86
C PRO A 100 -4.21 -1.17 -1.07
N ALA A 101 -3.63 -0.51 -0.05
CA ALA A 101 -3.15 0.85 -0.19
C ALA A 101 -2.07 0.99 -1.29
N ILE A 102 -1.17 0.02 -1.38
CA ILE A 102 -0.11 0.00 -2.40
C ILE A 102 -0.72 -0.14 -3.79
N VAL A 103 -1.61 -1.12 -3.98
CA VAL A 103 -2.26 -1.37 -5.28
C VAL A 103 -3.09 -0.17 -5.72
N LEU A 104 -3.91 0.38 -4.81
CA LEU A 104 -4.76 1.54 -5.12
C LEU A 104 -3.93 2.78 -5.47
N LEU A 105 -2.81 3.03 -4.78
CA LEU A 105 -1.88 4.10 -5.10
C LEU A 105 -1.27 3.94 -6.50
N VAL A 106 -0.78 2.74 -6.83
CA VAL A 106 -0.15 2.48 -8.14
C VAL A 106 -1.18 2.62 -9.25
N CYS A 107 -2.39 2.08 -9.08
CA CYS A 107 -3.49 2.24 -10.02
C CYS A 107 -3.88 3.71 -10.18
N PHE A 108 -3.96 4.48 -9.10
CA PHE A 108 -4.27 5.91 -9.14
C PHE A 108 -3.21 6.70 -9.90
N ALA A 109 -1.95 6.66 -9.45
CA ALA A 109 -0.86 7.42 -10.04
C ALA A 109 -0.59 7.00 -11.50
N GLY A 110 -0.61 5.70 -11.77
CA GLY A 110 -0.48 5.16 -13.12
C GLY A 110 -1.60 5.62 -14.04
N SER A 111 -2.86 5.60 -13.57
CA SER A 111 -3.99 6.08 -14.37
C SER A 111 -3.87 7.57 -14.72
N ILE A 112 -3.46 8.41 -13.77
CA ILE A 112 -3.21 9.84 -14.01
C ILE A 112 -2.11 10.05 -15.06
N PHE A 113 -1.02 9.29 -14.98
CA PHE A 113 0.04 9.31 -15.99
C PHE A 113 -0.50 8.89 -17.38
N PHE A 114 -1.25 7.79 -17.44
CA PHE A 114 -1.78 7.25 -18.69
C PHE A 114 -2.81 8.16 -19.37
N ILE A 115 -3.64 8.89 -18.62
CA ILE A 115 -4.57 9.87 -19.21
C ILE A 115 -3.80 10.85 -20.10
N THR A 116 -2.69 11.40 -19.61
CA THR A 116 -1.87 12.33 -20.39
C THR A 116 -1.20 11.63 -21.57
N MET A 117 -0.67 10.43 -21.39
CA MET A 117 -0.04 9.64 -22.47
C MET A 117 -1.00 9.25 -23.61
N LEU A 118 -2.30 9.17 -23.34
CA LEU A 118 -3.31 8.76 -24.30
C LEU A 118 -3.83 9.93 -25.14
N GLU A 119 -3.81 11.14 -24.60
CA GLU A 119 -4.33 12.35 -25.28
C GLU A 119 -3.29 13.07 -26.14
N PHE A 120 -2.00 12.84 -25.88
CA PHE A 120 -0.91 13.60 -26.48
C PHE A 120 0.10 12.70 -27.23
N PRO A 121 0.92 13.28 -28.14
CA PRO A 121 1.97 12.52 -28.84
C PRO A 121 2.92 11.82 -27.88
N LYS A 122 3.39 10.62 -28.25
CA LYS A 122 4.28 9.80 -27.39
C LYS A 122 5.74 10.24 -27.49
N ASP A 123 6.00 11.50 -27.16
CA ASP A 123 7.33 12.12 -27.18
C ASP A 123 7.83 12.43 -25.76
N SER A 124 9.10 12.82 -25.65
CA SER A 124 9.74 13.09 -24.35
C SER A 124 9.08 14.25 -23.59
N SER A 125 8.52 15.24 -24.30
CA SER A 125 7.83 16.37 -23.68
C SER A 125 6.54 15.92 -22.99
N THR A 126 5.76 15.07 -23.64
CA THR A 126 4.54 14.50 -23.06
C THR A 126 4.86 13.60 -21.86
N VAL A 127 5.95 12.82 -21.92
CA VAL A 127 6.40 12.02 -20.76
C VAL A 127 6.73 12.91 -19.57
N ALA A 128 7.43 14.03 -19.80
CA ALA A 128 7.73 15.00 -18.74
C ALA A 128 6.45 15.56 -18.11
N VAL A 129 5.50 16.02 -18.93
CA VAL A 129 4.22 16.57 -18.45
C VAL A 129 3.42 15.53 -17.67
N ALA A 130 3.27 14.32 -18.21
CA ALA A 130 2.54 13.23 -17.55
C ALA A 130 3.17 12.86 -16.20
N SER A 131 4.50 12.76 -16.14
CA SER A 131 5.25 12.48 -14.92
C SER A 131 5.10 13.58 -13.86
N ILE A 132 5.10 14.86 -14.26
CA ILE A 132 4.85 15.99 -13.36
C ILE A 132 3.42 15.92 -12.80
N ILE A 133 2.41 15.71 -13.65
CA ILE A 133 1.01 15.59 -13.22
C ILE A 133 0.85 14.40 -12.27
N ALA A 134 1.48 13.26 -12.57
CA ALA A 134 1.46 12.08 -11.70
C ALA A 134 2.15 12.33 -10.35
N ALA A 135 3.26 13.07 -10.33
CA ALA A 135 3.95 13.46 -9.09
C ALA A 135 3.07 14.38 -8.22
N ILE A 136 2.40 15.35 -8.83
CA ILE A 136 1.44 16.23 -8.15
C ILE A 136 0.25 15.40 -7.62
N ALA A 137 -0.27 14.47 -8.41
CA ALA A 137 -1.36 13.60 -7.97
C ALA A 137 -0.93 12.70 -6.80
N ALA A 138 0.28 12.13 -6.84
CA ALA A 138 0.85 11.37 -5.72
C ALA A 138 1.00 12.25 -4.46
N TRP A 139 1.45 13.50 -4.60
CA TRP A 139 1.50 14.44 -3.50
C TRP A 139 0.12 14.71 -2.88
N LEU A 140 -0.90 14.95 -3.70
CA LEU A 140 -2.29 15.12 -3.25
C LEU A 140 -2.82 13.86 -2.55
N HIS A 141 -2.51 12.69 -3.08
CA HIS A 141 -2.82 11.41 -2.45
C HIS A 141 -2.14 11.29 -1.09
N TRP A 142 -0.87 11.67 -0.96
CA TRP A 142 -0.15 11.64 0.31
C TRP A 142 -0.76 12.60 1.34
N LEU A 143 -1.09 13.82 0.95
CA LEU A 143 -1.75 14.79 1.83
C LEU A 143 -3.06 14.24 2.41
N ARG A 144 -3.79 13.44 1.63
CA ARG A 144 -5.08 12.87 2.03
C ARG A 144 -4.96 11.60 2.88
N PHE A 145 -4.15 10.65 2.44
CA PHE A 145 -4.12 9.29 3.00
C PHE A 145 -2.90 9.02 3.89
N ARG A 146 -1.86 9.87 3.82
CA ARG A 146 -0.60 9.77 4.57
C ARG A 146 0.08 8.39 4.50
N VAL A 147 -0.03 7.72 3.36
CA VAL A 147 0.64 6.43 3.13
C VAL A 147 2.12 6.68 2.82
N PRO A 148 3.08 6.10 3.58
CA PRO A 148 4.51 6.36 3.39
C PRO A 148 5.02 6.01 1.99
N ILE A 149 4.52 4.93 1.39
CA ILE A 149 4.94 4.49 0.05
C ILE A 149 4.59 5.50 -1.06
N THR A 150 3.66 6.42 -0.81
CA THR A 150 3.33 7.49 -1.75
C THR A 150 4.52 8.42 -2.02
N VAL A 151 5.43 8.58 -1.05
CA VAL A 151 6.67 9.35 -1.26
C VAL A 151 7.56 8.68 -2.31
N ALA A 152 7.71 7.35 -2.25
CA ALA A 152 8.51 6.60 -3.23
C ALA A 152 7.94 6.73 -4.65
N VAL A 153 6.63 6.60 -4.80
CA VAL A 153 5.94 6.79 -6.10
C VAL A 153 6.07 8.22 -6.60
N GLY A 154 5.95 9.22 -5.71
CA GLY A 154 6.13 10.63 -6.06
C GLY A 154 7.56 10.94 -6.52
N VAL A 155 8.58 10.40 -5.83
CA VAL A 155 9.99 10.53 -6.23
C VAL A 155 10.24 9.86 -7.57
N MET A 156 9.74 8.63 -7.77
CA MET A 156 9.84 7.93 -9.05
C MET A 156 9.26 8.77 -10.20
N ALA A 157 8.08 9.36 -10.00
CA ALA A 157 7.45 10.24 -10.98
C ALA A 157 8.28 11.52 -11.23
N ALA A 158 8.83 12.14 -10.19
CA ALA A 158 9.69 13.31 -10.33
C ALA A 158 11.01 13.00 -11.06
N THR A 159 11.62 11.85 -10.78
CA THR A 159 12.83 11.38 -11.48
C THR A 159 12.53 11.11 -12.95
N ALA A 160 11.40 10.45 -13.26
CA ALA A 160 10.96 10.24 -14.64
C ALA A 160 10.72 11.57 -15.37
N ALA A 161 10.15 12.58 -14.69
CA ALA A 161 9.98 13.92 -15.24
C ALA A 161 11.33 14.58 -15.57
N ALA A 162 12.31 14.50 -14.67
CA ALA A 162 13.64 15.06 -14.88
C ALA A 162 14.36 14.42 -16.06
N VAL A 163 14.31 13.09 -16.18
CA VAL A 163 14.88 12.36 -17.33
C VAL A 163 14.16 12.75 -18.62
N ALA A 164 12.83 12.82 -18.61
CA ALA A 164 12.07 13.18 -19.81
C ALA A 164 12.32 14.63 -20.26
N LEU A 165 12.48 15.57 -19.33
CA LEU A 165 12.90 16.94 -19.63
C LEU A 165 14.30 16.98 -20.24
N LEU A 166 15.26 16.22 -19.68
CA LEU A 166 16.60 16.10 -20.25
C LEU A 166 16.55 15.63 -21.71
N LEU A 167 15.76 14.59 -22.02
CA LEU A 167 15.62 14.09 -23.38
C LEU A 167 14.90 15.06 -24.34
N THR A 168 14.12 15.99 -23.78
CA THR A 168 13.44 17.04 -24.55
C THR A 168 14.43 18.13 -24.99
N PHE A 169 15.33 18.55 -24.10
CA PHE A 169 16.32 19.61 -24.38
C PHE A 169 17.63 19.10 -24.97
N ALA A 170 18.00 17.84 -24.72
CA ALA A 170 19.19 17.18 -25.23
C ALA A 170 18.83 15.82 -25.87
N PRO A 171 18.29 15.80 -27.10
CA PRO A 171 17.84 14.57 -27.75
C PRO A 171 18.95 13.54 -27.95
N GLU A 172 20.22 13.97 -28.05
CA GLU A 172 21.40 13.10 -28.15
C GLU A 172 21.58 12.21 -26.92
N ALA A 173 21.06 12.62 -25.75
CA ALA A 173 21.10 11.82 -24.53
C ALA A 173 20.32 10.50 -24.64
N LYS A 174 19.45 10.34 -25.66
CA LYS A 174 18.78 9.06 -25.96
C LYS A 174 19.76 7.91 -26.18
N ALA A 175 20.96 8.18 -26.69
CA ALA A 175 22.01 7.16 -26.86
C ALA A 175 22.47 6.55 -25.52
N TRP A 176 22.31 7.29 -24.42
CA TRP A 176 22.74 6.91 -23.08
C TRP A 176 21.56 6.55 -22.17
N LEU A 177 20.36 6.39 -22.73
CA LEU A 177 19.13 6.24 -21.96
C LEU A 177 19.22 5.13 -20.90
N SER A 178 19.74 3.94 -21.27
CA SER A 178 19.87 2.82 -20.35
C SER A 178 20.78 3.15 -19.16
N THR A 179 21.89 3.85 -19.41
CA THR A 179 22.82 4.30 -18.36
C THR A 179 22.18 5.36 -17.48
N ILE A 180 21.45 6.31 -18.07
CA ILE A 180 20.74 7.37 -17.35
C ILE A 180 19.67 6.76 -16.43
N ILE A 181 18.85 5.83 -16.94
CA ILE A 181 17.82 5.12 -16.16
C ILE A 181 18.46 4.34 -15.01
N PHE A 182 19.52 3.59 -15.28
CA PHE A 182 20.25 2.84 -14.26
C PHE A 182 20.80 3.75 -13.15
N LEU A 183 21.42 4.88 -13.50
CA LEU A 183 21.94 5.84 -12.53
C LEU A 183 20.84 6.58 -11.76
N ALA A 184 19.69 6.78 -12.40
CA ALA A 184 18.52 7.40 -11.80
C ALA A 184 17.77 6.44 -10.83
N GLY A 185 18.12 5.15 -10.82
CA GLY A 185 17.47 4.14 -9.98
C GLY A 185 16.04 3.82 -10.41
N LEU A 186 15.75 3.95 -11.71
CA LEU A 186 14.46 3.62 -12.34
C LEU A 186 14.45 2.23 -12.96
#